data_AF-A0A6I2G8X1-F1
#
_entry.id   AF-A0A6I2G8X1-F1
#
_cell.length_a   1.000
_cell.length_b   1.000
_cell.length_c   1.000
_cell.angle_alpha   90.00
_cell.angle_beta   90.00
_cell.angle_gamma   90.00
#
_symmetry.space_group_name_H-M   'P 1'
#
loop_
_entity.id
_entity.type
_entity.pdbx_description
1 polymer ?
#
loop_
_entity_poly.entity_id
_entity_poly.type
_entity_poly.pdbx_seq_one_letter_code
_entity_poly.pdbx_strand_id
1 'polypeptide(L)'
;MAAACSRHGLRRSMGATGICWDNAGAESLWSTFKHEYYYRHTFATKSELVAVVDKWMNWYNGRRRHSSVGMLSPDSYERSLHAVDSSAA
;
A
#
# COMPACT_ATOMS: atom_id res chain seq x y z
N MET A 1 5.42 18.98 5.39
CA MET A 1 5.12 18.26 4.14
C MET A 1 5.25 19.12 2.89
N ALA A 2 4.58 20.28 2.78
CA ALA A 2 4.67 21.16 1.60
C ALA A 2 6.10 21.52 1.19
N ALA A 3 6.93 21.96 2.15
CA ALA A 3 8.34 22.30 1.88
C ALA A 3 9.17 21.10 1.38
N ALA A 4 8.90 19.90 1.87
CA ALA A 4 9.57 18.69 1.39
C ALA A 4 9.14 18.35 -0.04
N CYS A 5 7.84 18.41 -0.34
CA CYS A 5 7.34 18.18 -1.70
C CYS A 5 7.93 19.17 -2.70
N SER A 6 7.94 20.47 -2.39
CA SER A 6 8.56 21.49 -3.25
C SER A 6 10.05 21.22 -3.48
N ARG A 7 10.79 20.86 -2.43
CA ARG A 7 12.23 20.55 -2.54
C ARG A 7 12.51 19.36 -3.47
N HIS A 8 11.59 18.40 -3.56
CA HIS A 8 11.75 17.19 -4.38
C HIS A 8 10.95 17.25 -5.69
N GLY A 9 10.40 18.41 -6.08
CA GLY A 9 9.62 18.54 -7.31
C GLY A 9 8.30 17.75 -7.33
N LEU A 10 7.78 17.38 -6.15
CA LEU A 10 6.57 16.59 -6.03
C LEU A 10 5.33 17.49 -6.06
N ARG A 11 4.42 17.23 -7.01
CA ARG A 11 3.10 17.86 -7.03
C ARG A 11 2.22 17.21 -5.98
N ARG A 12 1.75 18.00 -5.00
CA ARG A 12 0.75 17.53 -4.04
C ARG A 12 -0.62 17.46 -4.71
N SER A 13 -1.24 16.28 -4.69
CA SER A 13 -2.64 16.11 -5.03
C SER A 13 -3.43 15.99 -3.73
N MET A 14 -4.39 16.89 -3.53
CA MET A 14 -5.33 16.81 -2.42
C MET A 14 -6.72 16.73 -3.06
N GLY A 15 -7.42 15.61 -2.89
CA GLY A 15 -8.80 15.46 -3.34
C GLY A 15 -9.70 16.56 -2.78
N ALA A 16 -10.84 16.79 -3.43
CA ALA A 16 -11.82 17.74 -2.93
C ALA A 16 -12.37 17.27 -1.57
N THR A 17 -12.63 18.23 -0.67
CA THR A 17 -13.24 17.93 0.63
C THR A 17 -14.55 17.17 0.44
N GLY A 18 -14.68 16.04 1.13
CA GLY A 18 -15.86 15.16 1.02
C GLY A 18 -15.77 14.11 -0.09
N ILE A 19 -14.70 14.08 -0.88
CA ILE A 19 -14.44 13.02 -1.87
C ILE A 19 -13.34 12.08 -1.33
N CYS A 20 -13.71 10.83 -1.03
CA CYS A 20 -12.80 9.87 -0.38
C CYS A 20 -12.01 8.97 -1.32
N TRP A 21 -12.23 9.06 -2.65
CA TRP A 21 -11.65 8.12 -3.63
C TRP A 21 -10.13 8.01 -3.54
N ASP A 22 -9.44 9.13 -3.36
CA ASP A 22 -7.97 9.17 -3.24
C ASP A 22 -7.45 8.41 -2.01
N ASN A 23 -8.25 8.30 -0.95
CA ASN A 23 -7.87 7.61 0.29
C ASN A 23 -8.43 6.19 0.41
N ALA A 24 -9.46 5.84 -0.35
CA ALA A 24 -10.19 4.58 -0.23
C ALA A 24 -9.29 3.34 -0.32
N GLY A 25 -8.26 3.37 -1.19
CA GLY A 25 -7.28 2.29 -1.30
C GLY A 25 -6.42 2.12 -0.05
N ALA A 26 -5.92 3.22 0.51
CA ALA A 26 -5.14 3.21 1.75
C ALA A 26 -5.98 2.74 2.94
N GLU A 27 -7.23 3.20 3.05
CA GLU A 27 -8.16 2.75 4.11
C GLU A 27 -8.44 1.26 4.02
N SER A 28 -8.65 0.73 2.82
CA SER A 28 -8.90 -0.70 2.59
C SER A 28 -7.69 -1.56 3.00
N LEU A 29 -6.47 -1.11 2.67
CA LEU A 29 -5.24 -1.76 3.10
C LEU A 29 -5.13 -1.81 4.64
N TRP A 30 -5.32 -0.67 5.31
CA TRP A 30 -5.19 -0.60 6.77
C TRP A 30 -6.32 -1.33 7.49
N SER A 31 -7.53 -1.35 6.93
CA SER A 31 -8.64 -2.16 7.44
C SER A 31 -8.28 -3.64 7.43
N THR A 32 -7.72 -4.12 6.31
CA THR A 32 -7.29 -5.51 6.14
C THR A 32 -6.19 -5.88 7.14
N PHE A 33 -5.12 -5.08 7.24
CA PHE A 33 -4.04 -5.30 8.21
C PHE A 33 -4.58 -5.38 9.64
N LYS A 34 -5.45 -4.41 9.99
CA LYS A 34 -5.95 -4.33 11.36
C LYS A 34 -6.78 -5.55 11.73
N HIS A 35 -7.66 -5.98 10.83
CA HIS A 35 -8.55 -7.11 11.05
C HIS A 35 -7.80 -8.44 11.05
N GLU A 36 -6.90 -8.66 10.10
CA GLU A 36 -6.22 -9.94 9.95
C GLU A 36 -5.06 -10.13 10.94
N TYR A 37 -4.42 -9.04 11.36
CA TYR A 37 -3.21 -9.11 12.17
C TYR A 37 -3.30 -8.27 13.44
N TYR A 38 -3.41 -6.94 13.34
CA TYR A 38 -3.25 -6.04 14.49
C TYR A 38 -4.16 -6.40 15.68
N TYR A 39 -5.46 -6.58 15.45
CA TYR A 39 -6.42 -6.86 16.54
C TYR A 39 -6.27 -8.26 17.15
N ARG A 40 -5.49 -9.14 16.52
CA ARG A 40 -5.27 -10.52 16.96
C ARG A 40 -3.96 -10.70 17.72
N HIS A 41 -3.18 -9.63 17.88
CA HIS A 41 -1.87 -9.64 18.53
C HIS A 41 -1.78 -8.52 19.55
N THR A 42 -0.99 -8.74 20.59
CA THR A 42 -0.57 -7.73 21.55
C THR A 42 0.91 -7.44 21.34
N PHE A 43 1.32 -6.18 21.51
CA PHE A 43 2.70 -5.74 21.31
C PHE A 43 3.19 -5.11 22.61
N ALA A 44 4.35 -5.57 23.09
CA ALA A 44 4.97 -5.04 24.30
C ALA A 44 5.68 -3.70 24.05
N THR A 45 6.16 -3.49 22.82
CA THR A 45 6.91 -2.27 22.46
C THR A 45 6.49 -1.71 21.11
N LYS A 46 6.75 -0.41 20.91
CA LYS A 46 6.57 0.24 19.60
C LYS A 46 7.47 -0.40 18.53
N SER A 47 8.70 -0.76 18.87
CA SER A 47 9.66 -1.37 17.93
C SER A 47 9.15 -2.71 17.40
N GLU A 48 8.53 -3.52 18.26
CA GLU A 48 7.88 -4.76 17.87
C GLU A 48 6.74 -4.53 16.89
N LEU A 49 5.84 -3.57 17.18
CA LEU A 49 4.76 -3.20 16.27
C LEU A 49 5.31 -2.76 14.90
N VAL A 50 6.35 -1.94 14.87
CA VAL A 50 6.98 -1.48 13.61
C VAL A 50 7.55 -2.66 12.82
N ALA A 51 8.26 -3.58 13.46
CA ALA A 51 8.81 -4.77 12.81
C ALA A 51 7.71 -5.67 12.22
N VAL A 52 6.59 -5.79 12.93
CA VAL A 52 5.42 -6.54 12.47
C VAL A 52 4.75 -5.87 11.27
N VAL A 53 4.59 -4.55 11.29
CA VAL A 53 4.04 -3.80 10.14
C VAL A 53 4.93 -4.02 8.92
N ASP A 54 6.25 -3.89 9.06
CA ASP A 54 7.19 -4.13 7.95
C ASP A 54 7.09 -5.57 7.40
N LYS A 55 7.09 -6.56 8.29
CA LYS A 55 6.90 -7.97 7.91
C LYS A 55 5.57 -8.21 7.19
N TRP A 56 4.49 -7.61 7.67
CA TRP A 56 3.17 -7.76 7.06
C TRP A 56 3.09 -7.08 5.69
N MET A 57 3.68 -5.90 5.54
CA MET A 57 3.75 -5.19 4.25
C MET A 57 4.55 -5.97 3.21
N ASN A 58 5.69 -6.54 3.59
CA ASN A 58 6.49 -7.41 2.72
C ASN A 58 5.69 -8.64 2.25
N TRP A 59 4.89 -9.23 3.14
CA TRP A 59 3.99 -10.32 2.75
C TRP A 59 2.83 -9.84 1.85
N TYR A 60 2.21 -8.71 2.17
CA TYR A 60 1.10 -8.14 1.41
C TYR A 60 1.51 -7.85 -0.03
N ASN A 61 2.61 -7.11 -0.23
CA ASN A 61 3.09 -6.71 -1.55
C ASN A 61 3.65 -7.89 -2.35
N GLY A 62 4.43 -8.77 -1.70
CA GLY A 62 5.13 -9.84 -2.40
C GLY A 62 4.30 -11.10 -2.65
N ARG A 63 3.35 -11.42 -1.76
CA ARG A 63 2.73 -12.77 -1.71
C ARG A 63 1.21 -12.77 -1.65
N ARG A 64 0.56 -11.77 -1.06
CA ARG A 64 -0.91 -11.77 -0.94
C ARG A 64 -1.55 -11.65 -2.32
N ARG A 65 -2.47 -12.55 -2.65
CA ARG A 65 -3.20 -12.52 -3.94
C ARG A 65 -4.49 -11.71 -3.81
N HIS A 66 -4.78 -10.90 -4.82
CA HIS A 66 -5.96 -10.05 -4.84
C HIS A 66 -6.84 -10.38 -6.04
N SER A 67 -8.13 -10.65 -5.80
CA SER A 67 -9.10 -10.98 -6.85
C SER A 67 -9.28 -9.85 -7.86
N SER A 68 -9.19 -8.59 -7.42
CA SER A 68 -9.31 -7.41 -8.28
C SER A 68 -8.20 -7.28 -9.33
N VAL A 69 -7.05 -7.95 -9.13
CA VAL A 69 -5.92 -7.96 -10.06
C VAL A 69 -5.59 -9.37 -10.56
N GLY A 70 -6.63 -10.19 -10.78
CA GLY A 70 -6.46 -11.51 -11.39
C GLY A 70 -5.73 -12.52 -10.49
N MET A 71 -5.87 -12.41 -9.18
CA MET A 71 -5.19 -13.25 -8.19
C MET A 71 -3.65 -13.12 -8.23
N LEU A 72 -3.13 -12.00 -8.70
CA LEU A 72 -1.72 -11.64 -8.57
C LEU A 72 -1.44 -10.96 -7.24
N SER A 73 -0.17 -11.00 -6.81
CA SER A 73 0.30 -10.11 -5.74
C SER A 73 0.54 -8.70 -6.27
N PRO A 74 0.43 -7.65 -5.44
CA PRO A 74 0.66 -6.27 -5.87
C PRO A 74 1.95 -6.11 -6.65
N ASP A 75 3.07 -6.61 -6.14
CA ASP A 75 4.36 -6.53 -6.82
C ASP A 75 4.38 -7.25 -8.18
N SER A 76 3.68 -8.39 -8.29
CA SER A 76 3.61 -9.15 -9.54
C SER A 76 2.70 -8.47 -10.56
N TYR A 77 1.62 -7.84 -10.09
CA TYR A 77 0.74 -7.04 -10.93
C TYR A 77 1.50 -5.83 -11.50
N GLU A 78 2.18 -5.04 -10.67
CA GLU A 78 2.99 -3.90 -11.13
C GLU A 78 4.06 -4.32 -12.14
N ARG A 79 4.78 -5.42 -11.88
CA ARG A 79 5.74 -5.97 -12.86
C ARG A 79 5.10 -6.37 -14.18
N SER A 80 3.87 -6.90 -14.15
CA SER A 80 3.16 -7.29 -15.38
C SER A 80 2.77 -6.09 -16.24
N LEU A 81 2.45 -4.94 -15.63
CA LEU A 81 2.14 -3.70 -16.35
C LEU A 81 3.39 -3.18 -17.08
N HIS A 82 4.53 -3.13 -16.40
CA HIS A 82 5.79 -2.67 -17.00
C HIS A 82 6.32 -3.61 -18.10
N ALA A 83 6.08 -4.91 -17.98
CA ALA A 83 6.44 -5.87 -19.03
C ALA A 83 5.64 -5.64 -20.32
N VAL A 84 4.36 -5.28 -20.21
CA VAL A 84 3.51 -4.95 -21.36
C VAL A 84 3.98 -3.66 -22.04
N ASP A 85 4.27 -2.61 -21.27
CA ASP A 85 4.76 -1.34 -21.81
C ASP A 85 6.09 -1.48 -22.56
N SER A 86 6.97 -2.38 -22.10
CA SER A 86 8.27 -2.67 -22.73
C SER A 86 8.14 -3.50 -24.02
N SER A 87 7.00 -4.17 -24.23
CA SER A 87 6.72 -4.99 -25.42
C SER A 87 5.94 -4.25 -26.51
N ALA A 88 5.43 -3.05 -26.19
CA ALA A 88 4.67 -2.19 -27.10
C ALA A 88 5.53 -1.05 -27.71
N ALA A 89 6.85 -1.05 -27.45
CA ALA A 89 7.85 -0.17 -28.05
C ALA A 89 8.74 -0.96 -29.02
#